data_AF-X0YVW4-F1
#
_entry.id   AF-X0YVW4-F1
#
_cell.length_a   1.000
_cell.length_b   1.000
_cell.length_c   1.000
_cell.angle_alpha   90.00
_cell.angle_beta   90.00
_cell.angle_gamma   90.00
#
_symmetry.space_group_name_H-M   'P 1'
#
loop_
_entity.id
_entity.type
_entity.pdbx_description
1 polymer ?
#
loop_
_entity_poly.entity_id
_entity_poly.type
_entity_poly.pdbx_seq_one_letter_code
_entity_poly.pdbx_strand_id
1 'polypeptide(L)' 'IATDLKNAGGNYIDKEVVVDGNLVTSRIPDDLPAFCRSTLELIKAYNK' A
#
# COMPACT_ATOMS: atom_id res chain seq x y z
N ILE A 1 -3.56 8.48 -11.27
CA ILE A 1 -3.52 7.20 -10.53
C ILE A 1 -4.88 6.73 -10.02
N ALA A 2 -5.66 7.53 -9.27
CA ALA A 2 -6.92 7.04 -8.67
C ALA A 2 -7.97 6.65 -9.73
N THR A 3 -8.10 7.46 -10.78
CA THR A 3 -8.97 7.15 -11.94
C THR A 3 -8.50 5.89 -12.67
N ASP A 4 -7.21 5.77 -12.92
CA ASP A 4 -6.61 4.63 -13.62
C ASP A 4 -6.79 3.33 -12.82
N LEU A 5 -6.61 3.39 -11.49
CA LEU A 5 -6.82 2.27 -10.58
C LEU A 5 -8.28 1.80 -10.62
N LYS A 6 -9.24 2.73 -10.57
CA LYS A 6 -10.68 2.40 -10.68
C LYS A 6 -11.02 1.77 -12.03
N ASN A 7 -10.47 2.31 -13.12
CA ASN A 7 -10.66 1.76 -14.46
C ASN A 7 -10.08 0.34 -14.60
N ALA A 8 -9.01 0.03 -13.87
CA ALA A 8 -8.43 -1.30 -13.78
C ALA A 8 -9.19 -2.25 -12.82
N GLY A 9 -10.29 -1.81 -12.21
CA GLY A 9 -11.08 -2.61 -11.26
C GLY A 9 -10.58 -2.58 -9.81
N GLY A 10 -9.58 -1.74 -9.51
CA GLY A 10 -9.07 -1.56 -8.15
C GLY A 10 -9.93 -0.62 -7.31
N ASN A 11 -9.98 -0.87 -6.00
CA ASN A 11 -10.64 0.01 -5.05
C ASN A 11 -9.66 1.06 -4.51
N TYR A 12 -9.81 2.32 -4.90
CA TYR A 12 -9.00 3.41 -4.36
C TYR A 12 -9.48 3.80 -2.95
N ILE A 13 -8.59 3.70 -1.97
CA ILE A 13 -8.85 4.08 -0.58
C ILE A 13 -7.93 5.24 -0.21
N ASP A 14 -8.50 6.36 0.24
CA ASP A 14 -7.72 7.52 0.67
C ASP A 14 -7.15 7.30 2.09
N LYS A 15 -6.03 6.57 2.17
CA LYS A 15 -5.31 6.23 3.41
C LYS A 15 -3.81 6.31 3.19
N GLU A 16 -3.05 6.68 4.23
CA GLU A 16 -1.58 6.79 4.18
C GLU A 16 -0.90 5.51 3.67
N VAL A 17 -1.41 4.34 4.07
CA VAL A 17 -0.93 3.05 3.63
C VAL A 17 -2.08 2.05 3.58
N VAL A 18 -2.13 1.29 2.49
CA VAL A 18 -3.05 0.17 2.30
C VAL A 18 -2.21 -1.09 2.12
N VAL A 19 -2.53 -2.11 2.91
CA VAL A 19 -1.97 -3.46 2.78
C VAL A 19 -3.10 -4.37 2.30
N ASP A 20 -2.91 -4.99 1.15
CA ASP A 20 -3.83 -5.95 0.56
C ASP A 20 -3.06 -7.22 0.16
N GLY A 21 -3.21 -8.27 0.96
CA GLY A 21 -2.42 -9.49 0.81
C GLY A 21 -0.91 -9.20 0.86
N ASN A 22 -0.23 -9.39 -0.28
CA ASN A 22 1.20 -9.14 -0.45
C ASN A 22 1.53 -7.78 -1.08
N LEU A 23 0.55 -6.90 -1.27
CA LEU A 23 0.73 -5.57 -1.82
C LEU A 23 0.69 -4.51 -0.72
N VAL A 24 1.68 -3.63 -0.72
CA VAL A 24 1.72 -2.42 0.11
C VAL A 24 1.73 -1.22 -0.83
N THR A 25 0.81 -0.28 -0.62
CA THR A 25 0.69 0.94 -1.45
C THR A 25 0.44 2.18 -0.60
N SER A 26 0.86 3.35 -1.10
CA SER A 26 0.72 4.67 -0.44
C SER A 26 0.43 5.76 -1.48
N ARG A 27 -0.01 6.95 -1.04
CA ARG A 27 -0.57 7.98 -1.94
C ARG A 27 0.47 9.01 -2.39
N ILE A 28 1.29 9.49 -1.47
CA ILE A 28 2.19 10.64 -1.65
C ILE A 28 3.53 10.42 -0.92
N PRO A 29 4.59 11.19 -1.23
CA PRO A 29 5.88 11.07 -0.56
C PRO A 29 5.84 11.19 0.97
N ASP A 30 4.94 12.01 1.51
CA ASP A 30 4.79 12.20 2.96
C ASP A 30 4.33 10.91 3.68
N ASP A 31 3.69 9.98 2.96
CA ASP A 31 3.25 8.68 3.50
C ASP A 31 4.42 7.66 3.58
N LEU A 32 5.64 8.01 3.12
CA LEU A 32 6.79 7.11 3.07
C LEU A 32 7.12 6.41 4.41
N PRO A 33 7.05 7.06 5.59
CA PRO A 33 7.26 6.37 6.86
C PRO A 33 6.26 5.23 7.11
N ALA A 34 4.99 5.42 6.75
CA ALA A 34 3.94 4.41 6.90
C ALA A 34 4.11 3.26 5.91
N PHE A 35 4.49 3.59 4.67
CA PHE A 35 4.84 2.62 3.62
C PHE A 35 5.99 1.70 4.06
N CYS A 36 7.10 2.29 4.50
CA CYS A 36 8.30 1.56 4.90
C CYS A 36 8.02 0.62 6.08
N ARG A 37 7.29 1.10 7.10
CA ARG A 37 6.89 0.29 8.27
C ARG A 37 6.10 -0.95 7.83
N SER A 38 5.05 -0.76 7.04
CA SER A 38 4.16 -1.85 6.62
C SER A 38 4.86 -2.84 5.69
N THR A 39 5.73 -2.37 4.80
CA THR A 39 6.55 -3.22 3.93
C THR A 39 7.49 -4.13 4.73
N LEU A 40 8.15 -3.57 5.75
CA LEU A 40 9.03 -4.35 6.62
C LEU A 40 8.26 -5.39 7.43
N GLU A 41 7.05 -5.06 7.90
CA GLU A 41 6.18 -6.01 8.59
C GLU A 41 5.76 -7.17 7.68
N LEU A 42 5.37 -6.88 6.44
CA LEU A 42 4.99 -7.89 5.46
C LEU A 42 6.15 -8.86 5.17
N ILE A 43 7.36 -8.33 4.93
CA ILE A 43 8.56 -9.16 4.67
C ILE A 43 8.91 -10.01 5.89
N LYS A 44 8.82 -9.46 7.10
CA LYS A 44 9.05 -10.22 8.34
C LYS A 44 8.03 -11.34 8.52
N ALA A 45 6.77 -11.12 8.16
CA ALA A 45 5.72 -12.13 8.27
C ALA A 45 5.91 -13.27 7.25
N TYR A 46 6.39 -12.96 6.03
CA TYR A 46 6.67 -13.97 5.01
C TYR A 46 7.88 -14.87 5.36
N ASN A 47 8.86 -14.33 6.08
CA ASN A 47 10.07 -15.06 6.46
C ASN A 47 9.94 -15.86 7.78
N LYS A 48 8.73 -15.97 8.34
CA LYS A 48 8.41 -16.84 9.48
C LYS A 48 7.85 -18.16 8.99
#